data_AF-A0A515CXU6-F1
#
_entry.id   AF-A0A515CXU6-F1
#
_cell.length_a   1.000
_cell.length_b   1.000
_cell.length_c   1.000
_cell.angle_alpha   90.00
_cell.angle_beta   90.00
_cell.angle_gamma   90.00
#
_symmetry.space_group_name_H-M   'P 1'
#
loop_
_entity.id
_entity.type
_entity.pdbx_description
1 polymer ?
#
loop_
_entity_poly.entity_id
_entity_poly.type
_entity_poly.pdbx_seq_one_letter_code
_entity_poly.pdbx_strand_id
1 'polypeptide(L)'
;MGDASVPFSFDVHAMIYSDDAPSLENHLHKVFNDKQVNKVNSRKEFFNVGIKDIKSTIKEMSIDAHWTMFAEAKEYRESLAIENERNMAVKESEELVVA
;
A
#
# COMPACT_ATOMS: atom_id res chain seq x y z
N MET A 1 2.20 10.31 -16.56
CA MET A 1 2.05 9.76 -15.19
C MET A 1 0.94 10.52 -14.53
N GLY A 2 -0.26 9.95 -14.56
CA GLY A 2 -1.47 10.62 -14.11
C GLY A 2 -1.48 10.78 -12.59
N ASP A 3 -1.79 11.99 -12.17
CA ASP A 3 -2.76 12.42 -11.16
C ASP A 3 -3.51 11.31 -10.37
N ALA A 4 -2.80 10.33 -9.82
CA ALA A 4 -3.34 9.48 -8.78
C ALA A 4 -3.32 10.34 -7.52
N SER A 5 -4.40 11.09 -7.26
CA SER A 5 -4.57 11.90 -6.06
C SER A 5 -4.77 10.98 -4.84
N VAL A 6 -3.74 10.23 -4.47
CA VAL A 6 -3.67 9.53 -3.20
C VAL A 6 -3.24 10.53 -2.12
N PRO A 7 -3.80 10.46 -0.90
CA PRO A 7 -3.54 11.44 0.15
C PRO A 7 -2.09 11.41 0.68
N PHE A 8 -1.33 10.35 0.39
CA PHE A 8 0.05 10.17 0.78
C PHE A 8 0.86 9.61 -0.39
N SER A 9 2.16 9.92 -0.42
CA SER A 9 3.10 9.27 -1.33
C SER A 9 3.08 7.75 -1.16
N PHE A 10 3.24 7.00 -2.25
CA PHE A 10 3.31 5.54 -2.19
C PHE A 10 4.77 5.07 -2.01
N ASP A 11 4.97 4.08 -1.13
CA ASP A 11 6.24 3.38 -1.00
C ASP A 11 6.37 2.30 -2.10
N VAL A 12 7.55 2.17 -2.69
CA VAL A 12 7.85 1.10 -3.65
C VAL A 12 8.37 -0.11 -2.89
N HIS A 13 7.54 -1.15 -2.80
CA HIS A 13 7.86 -2.38 -2.07
C HIS A 13 8.55 -3.46 -2.88
N ALA A 14 8.42 -3.42 -4.20
CA ALA A 14 9.06 -4.37 -5.09
C ALA A 14 9.37 -3.72 -6.44
N MET A 15 10.53 -4.05 -6.99
CA MET A 15 10.87 -3.80 -8.39
C MET A 15 11.09 -5.16 -9.05
N ILE A 16 10.21 -5.53 -9.97
CA ILE A 16 10.21 -6.84 -10.62
C ILE A 16 10.76 -6.65 -12.03
N TYR A 17 11.85 -7.37 -12.36
CA TYR A 17 12.43 -7.34 -13.69
C TYR A 17 11.82 -8.45 -14.54
N SER A 18 11.14 -8.08 -15.63
CA SER A 18 10.54 -9.03 -16.57
C SER A 18 10.94 -8.68 -17.99
N ASP A 19 11.30 -9.70 -18.77
CA ASP A 19 11.54 -9.58 -20.22
C ASP A 19 10.22 -9.32 -20.96
N ASP A 20 9.14 -9.98 -20.51
CA ASP A 20 7.77 -9.77 -20.98
C ASP A 20 6.90 -9.21 -19.84
N ALA A 21 7.01 -7.90 -19.61
CA ALA A 21 6.19 -7.19 -18.63
C ALA A 21 4.67 -7.32 -18.86
N PRO A 22 4.14 -7.28 -20.11
CA PRO A 22 2.70 -7.41 -20.35
C PRO A 22 2.14 -8.76 -19.90
N SER A 23 2.84 -9.86 -20.16
CA SER A 23 2.38 -11.19 -19.73
C SER A 23 2.42 -11.35 -18.21
N LEU A 24 3.45 -10.82 -17.56
CA LEU A 24 3.55 -10.81 -16.10
C LEU A 24 2.40 -10.03 -15.46
N GLU A 25 2.15 -8.81 -15.95
CA GLU A 25 1.06 -7.95 -15.45
C GLU A 25 -0.29 -8.66 -15.59
N ASN A 26 -0.58 -9.20 -16.78
CA ASN A 26 -1.84 -9.91 -17.03
C ASN A 26 -1.98 -11.15 -16.14
N HIS A 27 -0.88 -11.86 -15.85
CA HIS A 27 -0.89 -12.99 -14.93
C HIS A 27 -1.20 -12.55 -13.50
N LEU A 28 -0.52 -11.52 -12.99
CA LEU A 28 -0.76 -10.97 -11.65
C LEU A 28 -2.19 -10.44 -11.52
N HIS A 29 -2.70 -9.74 -12.53
CA HIS A 29 -4.08 -9.25 -12.54
C HIS A 29 -5.09 -10.38 -12.48
N LYS A 30 -4.86 -11.49 -13.21
CA LYS A 30 -5.72 -12.68 -13.13
C LYS A 30 -5.66 -13.36 -11.76
N VAL A 31 -4.46 -13.54 -11.21
CA VAL A 31 -4.25 -14.17 -9.89
C VAL A 31 -4.92 -13.36 -8.78
N PHE A 32 -4.85 -12.02 -8.85
CA PHE A 32 -5.37 -11.13 -7.82
C PHE A 32 -6.71 -10.49 -8.15
N ASN A 33 -7.37 -10.90 -9.24
CA ASN A 33 -8.64 -10.31 -9.68
C ASN A 33 -9.72 -10.34 -8.58
N ASP A 34 -9.78 -11.43 -7.81
CA ASP A 34 -10.72 -11.57 -6.69
C ASP A 34 -10.45 -10.57 -5.55
N LYS A 35 -9.19 -10.16 -5.39
CA LYS A 35 -8.73 -9.19 -4.39
C LYS A 35 -8.80 -7.74 -4.87
N GLN A 36 -9.43 -7.47 -6.02
CA GLN A 36 -9.60 -6.11 -6.54
C GLN A 36 -10.46 -5.28 -5.57
N VAL A 37 -9.95 -4.10 -5.20
CA VAL A 37 -10.63 -3.17 -4.27
C VAL A 37 -11.86 -2.56 -4.93
N ASN A 38 -11.74 -2.16 -6.20
CA ASN A 38 -12.84 -1.59 -6.95
C ASN A 38 -13.48 -2.63 -7.89
N LYS A 39 -14.55 -3.26 -7.42
CA LYS A 39 -15.32 -4.25 -8.19
C LYS A 39 -16.24 -3.65 -9.26
N VAL A 40 -16.43 -2.34 -9.26
CA VAL A 40 -17.34 -1.62 -10.18
C VAL A 40 -16.59 -1.07 -11.38
N ASN A 41 -15.38 -0.56 -11.17
CA ASN A 41 -14.52 0.00 -12.21
C ASN A 41 -13.16 -0.71 -12.23
N SER A 42 -13.07 -1.75 -13.04
CA SER A 42 -11.85 -2.55 -13.20
C SER A 42 -10.69 -1.80 -13.87
N ARG A 43 -10.89 -0.57 -14.38
CA ARG A 43 -9.79 0.31 -14.81
C ARG A 43 -9.03 0.92 -13.63
N LYS A 44 -9.52 0.75 -12.40
CA LYS A 44 -8.81 1.12 -11.17
C LYS A 44 -8.08 -0.12 -10.63
N GLU A 45 -6.81 -0.22 -10.96
CA GLU A 45 -5.94 -1.39 -10.72
C GLU A 45 -5.39 -1.41 -9.28
N PHE A 46 -6.29 -1.31 -8.30
CA PHE A 46 -5.96 -1.42 -6.87
C PHE A 46 -6.40 -2.78 -6.34
N PHE A 47 -5.47 -3.49 -5.69
CA PHE A 47 -5.69 -4.83 -5.15
C PHE A 47 -5.32 -4.87 -3.67
N ASN A 48 -6.14 -5.55 -2.86
CA ASN A 48 -5.84 -5.79 -1.45
C ASN A 48 -5.05 -7.09 -1.30
N VAL A 49 -3.73 -6.99 -1.46
CA VAL A 49 -2.81 -8.15 -1.48
C VAL A 49 -1.64 -7.90 -0.54
N GLY A 50 -1.27 -8.91 0.24
CA GLY A 50 -0.09 -8.87 1.07
C GLY A 50 1.19 -9.05 0.26
N ILE A 51 2.28 -8.36 0.63
CA ILE A 51 3.59 -8.50 -0.02
C ILE A 51 4.11 -9.96 -0.05
N LYS A 52 3.69 -10.79 0.92
CA LYS A 52 4.05 -12.21 1.01
C LYS A 52 3.39 -13.05 -0.11
N ASP A 53 2.13 -12.77 -0.42
CA ASP A 53 1.42 -13.43 -1.52
C ASP A 53 2.09 -13.08 -2.85
N ILE A 54 2.36 -11.79 -3.08
CA ILE A 54 3.05 -11.32 -4.30
C ILE A 54 4.42 -12.00 -4.43
N LYS A 55 5.19 -12.06 -3.33
CA LYS A 55 6.51 -12.72 -3.32
C LYS A 55 6.42 -14.21 -3.65
N SER A 56 5.39 -14.90 -3.17
CA SER A 56 5.19 -16.32 -3.46
C SER A 56 4.88 -16.52 -4.93
N THR A 57 3.94 -15.76 -5.50
CA THR A 57 3.58 -15.83 -6.92
C THR A 57 4.77 -15.52 -7.84
N ILE A 58 5.53 -14.45 -7.56
CA ILE A 58 6.72 -14.09 -8.34
C ILE A 58 7.80 -15.18 -8.25
N LYS A 59 7.97 -15.79 -7.08
CA LYS A 59 8.90 -16.91 -6.88
C LYS A 59 8.46 -18.15 -7.66
N GLU A 60 7.18 -18.46 -7.72
CA GLU A 60 6.64 -19.56 -8.53
C GLU A 60 6.89 -19.35 -10.03
N MET A 61 6.85 -18.09 -10.49
CA MET A 61 7.16 -17.72 -11.87
C MET A 61 8.67 -17.69 -12.16
N SER A 62 9.54 -17.93 -11.15
CA SER A 62 11.00 -17.86 -11.27
C SER A 62 11.52 -16.51 -11.80
N ILE A 63 10.86 -15.42 -11.43
CA ILE A 63 11.21 -14.05 -11.83
C ILE A 63 12.06 -13.39 -10.73
N ASP A 64 13.10 -12.67 -11.12
CA ASP A 64 13.91 -11.90 -10.18
C ASP A 64 13.22 -10.59 -9.80
N ALA A 65 13.13 -10.35 -8.51
CA ALA A 65 12.50 -9.16 -7.96
C ALA A 65 13.29 -8.63 -6.77
N HIS A 66 13.55 -7.33 -6.80
CA HIS A 66 14.11 -6.60 -5.68
C HIS A 66 13.00 -6.24 -4.70
N TRP A 67 13.13 -6.65 -3.44
CA TRP A 67 12.11 -6.44 -2.42
C TRP A 67 12.56 -5.40 -1.39
N THR A 68 11.77 -4.35 -1.25
CA THR A 68 11.89 -3.36 -0.18
C THR A 68 10.83 -3.64 0.87
N MET A 69 11.21 -4.38 1.92
CA MET A 69 10.27 -4.71 3.01
C MET A 69 9.96 -3.53 3.93
N PHE A 70 10.78 -2.48 3.89
CA PHE A 70 10.59 -1.30 4.71
C PHE A 70 9.70 -0.30 3.96
N ALA A 71 8.46 -0.12 4.43
CA ALA A 71 7.68 1.08 4.12
C ALA A 71 8.14 2.19 5.07
N GLU A 72 8.65 3.29 4.53
CA GLU A 72 8.92 4.47 5.35
C GLU A 72 7.59 5.09 5.77
N ALA A 73 6.61 5.17 4.86
CA ALA A 73 5.29 5.74 5.10
C ALA A 73 5.33 7.03 5.93
N LYS A 74 6.32 7.88 5.64
CA LYS A 74 6.76 8.95 6.53
C LYS A 74 5.63 9.94 6.82
N GLU A 75 4.99 10.44 5.77
CA GLU A 75 3.88 11.41 5.88
C GLU A 75 2.69 10.85 6.67
N TYR A 76 2.38 9.56 6.50
CA TYR A 76 1.31 8.89 7.23
C TYR A 76 1.63 8.76 8.73
N ARG A 77 2.86 8.36 9.07
CA ARG A 77 3.32 8.26 10.46
C ARG A 77 3.38 9.62 11.15
N GLU A 78 3.84 10.65 10.44
CA GLU A 78 3.84 12.03 10.94
C GLU A 78 2.41 12.52 11.22
N SER A 79 1.47 12.25 10.30
CA SER A 79 0.06 12.61 10.49
C SER A 79 -0.56 11.91 11.71
N LEU A 80 -0.29 10.63 11.90
CA LEU A 80 -0.73 9.88 13.08
C LEU A 80 -0.13 10.44 14.38
N ALA A 81 1.14 10.83 14.37
CA ALA A 81 1.80 11.39 15.54
C ALA A 81 1.16 12.73 15.95
N ILE A 82 0.87 13.61 14.98
CA ILE A 82 0.20 14.90 15.21
C ILE A 82 -1.23 14.68 15.74
N GLU A 83 -1.97 13.73 15.16
CA GLU A 83 -3.33 13.42 15.62
C GLU A 83 -3.34 12.86 17.05
N ASN A 84 -2.40 11.98 17.36
CA ASN A 84 -2.26 11.40 18.69
C ASN A 84 -1.89 12.46 19.74
N GLU A 85 -0.96 13.38 19.42
CA GLU A 85 -0.60 14.51 20.29
C GLU A 85 -1.80 15.45 20.52
N ARG A 86 -2.57 15.77 19.47
CA ARG A 86 -3.80 16.55 19.59
C ARG A 86 -4.82 15.86 20.49
N ASN A 87 -5.02 14.55 20.34
CA ASN A 87 -5.94 13.78 21.18
C ASN A 87 -5.49 13.69 22.65
N MET A 88 -4.17 13.64 22.90
CA MET A 88 -3.63 13.67 24.26
C MET A 88 -3.86 15.03 24.92
N ALA A 89 -3.58 16.13 24.22
CA ALA A 89 -3.81 17.49 24.73
C ALA A 89 -5.30 17.76 25.04
N VAL A 90 -6.20 17.24 24.21
CA VAL A 90 -7.66 17.32 24.45
C VAL A 90 -8.05 16.55 25.71
N LYS A 91 -7.57 15.30 25.87
CA LYS A 91 -7.85 14.50 27.08
C LYS A 91 -7.34 15.15 28.36
N GLU A 92 -6.13 15.70 28.34
CA GLU A 92 -5.53 16.35 29.50
C GLU A 92 -6.30 17.61 29.91
N SER A 93 -6.80 18.36 28.92
CA SER A 93 -7.66 19.53 29.14
C SER A 93 -9.04 19.16 29.68
N GLU A 94 -9.63 18.06 29.21
CA GLU A 94 -10.92 17.55 29.74
C GLU A 94 -10.79 17.05 31.18
N GLU A 95 -9.70 16.36 31.52
CA GLU A 95 -9.46 15.87 32.89
C GLU A 95 -9.24 17.00 33.89
N LEU A 96 -8.63 18.11 33.44
CA LEU A 96 -8.47 19.35 34.22
C LEU A 96 -9.77 20.15 34.44
N VAL A 97 -10.79 19.97 33.60
CA VAL A 97 -12.07 20.69 33.72
C VAL A 97 -13.07 19.95 34.63
N VAL A 98 -12.87 18.65 34.86
CA VAL A 98 -13.76 17.81 35.68
C VAL A 98 -13.25 17.65 37.13
N ALA A 99 -12.01 18.05 37.43
CA ALA A 99 -11.42 18.07 38.78
C ALA A 99 -11.64 19.42 39.49
#